data_AF-A0A7L4PJ26-F1
#
_entry.id   AF-A0A7L4PJ26-F1
#
_cell.length_a   1.000
_cell.length_b   1.000
_cell.length_c   1.000
_cell.angle_alpha   90.00
_cell.angle_beta   90.00
_cell.angle_gamma   90.00
#
_symmetry.space_group_name_H-M   'P 1'
#
loop_
_entity.id
_entity.type
_entity.pdbx_description
1 polymer ?
#
loop_
_entity_poly.entity_id
_entity_poly.type
_entity_poly.pdbx_seq_one_letter_code
_entity_poly.pdbx_strand_id
1 'polypeptide(L)'
;MGQDRRFNIVAAFVIVLAFLAAVYITKAFITTILLSIFLAYILHPFYRKLHDITGNKQLSVAIPVLVVLLVFIFIFLGAIGALATELSILLEPGQPLREEIEEFSGQAMSLAHTYLPTLAARYMDRLSELPMAAASWALPALRDWVTSGASSVPVLFTEFTVAVFFTYYMIIDGPGTLKWAL
;
A
#
# COMPACT_ATOMS: atom_id res chain seq x y z
N MET A 1 -53.92 -3.95 -12.36
CA MET A 1 -52.64 -3.19 -12.35
C MET A 1 -51.50 -4.19 -12.38
N GLY A 2 -50.80 -4.28 -13.52
CA GLY A 2 -50.04 -5.46 -13.95
C GLY A 2 -48.80 -5.78 -13.11
N GLN A 3 -48.55 -7.08 -12.96
CA GLN A 3 -47.39 -7.71 -12.30
C GLN A 3 -46.05 -7.12 -12.81
N ASP A 4 -45.99 -6.78 -14.09
CA ASP A 4 -44.83 -6.17 -14.76
C ASP A 4 -44.44 -4.80 -14.19
N ARG A 5 -45.43 -4.00 -13.74
CA ARG A 5 -45.17 -2.69 -13.15
C ARG A 5 -44.54 -2.81 -11.76
N ARG A 6 -44.96 -3.80 -10.96
CA ARG A 6 -44.37 -4.06 -9.64
C ARG A 6 -42.96 -4.63 -9.78
N PHE A 7 -42.75 -5.54 -10.74
CA PHE A 7 -41.43 -6.09 -11.05
C PHE A 7 -40.46 -5.00 -11.53
N ASN A 8 -40.87 -4.12 -12.45
CA ASN A 8 -40.01 -3.01 -12.90
C ASN A 8 -39.65 -2.02 -11.79
N ILE A 9 -40.56 -1.75 -10.85
CA ILE A 9 -40.27 -0.88 -9.70
C ILE A 9 -39.23 -1.53 -8.77
N VAL A 10 -39.36 -2.82 -8.49
CA VAL A 10 -38.39 -3.56 -7.67
C VAL A 10 -37.05 -3.65 -8.39
N ALA A 11 -37.04 -3.96 -9.69
CA ALA A 11 -35.81 -4.00 -10.49
C ALA A 11 -35.11 -2.64 -10.52
N ALA A 12 -35.84 -1.55 -10.73
CA ALA A 12 -35.29 -0.20 -10.67
C ALA A 12 -34.71 0.12 -9.29
N PHE A 13 -35.41 -0.25 -8.21
CA PHE A 13 -34.92 -0.08 -6.85
C PHE A 13 -33.62 -0.86 -6.59
N VAL A 14 -33.54 -2.12 -7.04
CA VAL A 14 -32.34 -2.95 -6.91
C VAL A 14 -31.18 -2.36 -7.71
N ILE A 15 -31.41 -1.86 -8.93
CA ILE A 15 -30.37 -1.22 -9.75
C ILE A 15 -29.86 0.05 -9.07
N VAL A 16 -30.76 0.89 -8.54
CA VAL A 16 -30.38 2.11 -7.81
C VAL A 16 -29.59 1.73 -6.56
N LEU A 17 -30.03 0.74 -5.78
CA LEU A 17 -29.32 0.26 -4.60
C LEU A 17 -27.92 -0.27 -4.96
N ALA A 18 -27.81 -1.07 -6.02
CA ALA A 18 -26.54 -1.59 -6.51
C ALA A 18 -25.61 -0.46 -6.97
N PHE A 19 -26.14 0.57 -7.64
CA PHE A 19 -25.39 1.74 -8.06
C PHE A 19 -24.89 2.54 -6.84
N LEU A 20 -25.75 2.80 -5.85
CA LEU A 20 -25.35 3.47 -4.61
C LEU A 20 -24.29 2.66 -3.84
N ALA A 21 -24.45 1.34 -3.76
CA ALA A 21 -23.46 0.46 -3.16
C ALA A 21 -22.13 0.51 -3.91
N ALA A 22 -22.16 0.48 -5.25
CA ALA A 22 -20.96 0.61 -6.08
C ALA A 22 -20.26 1.96 -5.83
N VAL A 23 -20.98 3.08 -5.86
CA VAL A 23 -20.41 4.42 -5.58
C VAL A 23 -19.82 4.50 -4.18
N TYR A 24 -20.52 3.95 -3.18
CA TYR A 24 -20.05 3.94 -1.79
C TYR A 24 -18.77 3.13 -1.63
N ILE A 25 -18.71 1.94 -2.23
CA ILE A 25 -17.53 1.07 -2.21
C ILE A 25 -16.38 1.74 -2.96
N THR A 26 -16.62 2.24 -4.18
CA THR A 26 -15.59 2.89 -4.98
C THR A 26 -14.99 4.10 -4.27
N LYS A 27 -15.79 4.85 -3.49
CA LYS A 27 -15.29 5.99 -2.70
C LYS A 27 -14.12 5.59 -1.79
N ALA A 28 -14.19 4.42 -1.15
CA ALA A 28 -13.12 3.92 -0.30
C ALA A 28 -11.84 3.56 -1.10
N PHE A 29 -11.97 3.28 -2.39
CA PHE A 29 -10.86 2.92 -3.27
C PHE A 29 -10.35 4.08 -4.13
N ILE A 30 -10.94 5.28 -4.08
CA ILE A 30 -10.45 6.43 -4.87
C ILE A 30 -8.99 6.74 -4.53
N THR A 31 -8.67 6.77 -3.24
CA THR A 31 -7.30 6.96 -2.73
C THR A 31 -6.36 5.87 -3.22
N THR A 32 -6.81 4.60 -3.17
CA THR A 32 -6.06 3.44 -3.69
C THR A 32 -5.78 3.55 -5.18
N ILE A 33 -6.77 3.95 -5.98
CA ILE A 33 -6.62 4.15 -7.43
C ILE A 33 -5.64 5.28 -7.69
N LEU A 34 -5.79 6.42 -7.01
CA LEU A 34 -4.87 7.56 -7.13
C LEU A 34 -3.44 7.17 -6.78
N LEU A 35 -3.26 6.44 -5.68
CA LEU A 35 -1.98 5.91 -5.25
C LEU A 35 -1.39 4.99 -6.30
N SER A 36 -2.20 4.12 -6.91
CA SER A 36 -1.71 3.22 -7.96
C SER A 36 -1.27 3.96 -9.23
N ILE A 37 -1.99 5.00 -9.64
CA ILE A 37 -1.59 5.87 -10.76
C ILE A 37 -0.27 6.57 -10.44
N PHE A 38 -0.16 7.12 -9.23
CA PHE A 38 1.05 7.78 -8.77
C PHE A 38 2.24 6.83 -8.72
N LEU A 39 2.03 5.62 -8.17
CA LEU A 39 3.06 4.61 -8.08
C LEU A 39 3.48 4.11 -9.46
N ALA A 40 2.53 3.91 -10.38
CA ALA A 40 2.81 3.56 -11.76
C ALA A 40 3.67 4.62 -12.45
N TYR A 41 3.36 5.91 -12.24
CA TYR A 41 4.14 7.02 -12.77
C TYR A 41 5.58 7.04 -12.21
N ILE A 42 5.74 6.86 -10.90
CA ILE A 42 7.07 6.81 -10.25
C ILE A 42 7.88 5.60 -10.71
N LEU A 43 7.23 4.44 -10.87
CA LEU A 43 7.89 3.18 -11.23
C LEU A 43 8.19 3.09 -12.72
N HIS A 44 7.50 3.86 -13.58
CA HIS A 44 7.71 3.85 -15.02
C HIS A 44 9.18 4.03 -15.47
N PRO A 45 9.97 5.01 -14.98
CA PRO A 45 11.39 5.11 -15.35
C PRO A 45 12.22 3.89 -14.93
N PHE A 46 11.88 3.25 -13.81
CA PHE A 46 12.55 2.03 -13.36
C PHE A 46 12.16 0.85 -14.24
N TYR A 47 10.87 0.69 -14.55
CA TYR A 47 10.36 -0.27 -15.51
C TYR A 47 11.09 -0.15 -16.85
N ARG A 48 11.19 1.06 -17.42
CA ARG A 48 11.83 1.27 -18.72
C ARG A 48 13.29 0.82 -18.72
N LYS A 49 14.07 1.26 -17.74
CA LYS A 49 15.48 0.86 -17.61
C LYS A 49 15.62 -0.66 -17.48
N LEU A 50 14.74 -1.29 -16.71
CA LEU A 50 14.74 -2.74 -16.56
C LEU A 50 14.29 -3.44 -17.83
N HIS A 51 13.34 -2.89 -18.56
CA HIS A 51 12.86 -3.45 -19.82
C HIS A 51 13.95 -3.42 -20.88
N ASP A 52 14.72 -2.34 -20.95
CA ASP A 52 15.87 -2.18 -21.84
C ASP A 52 16.94 -3.27 -21.55
N ILE A 53 17.07 -3.74 -20.31
CA ILE A 53 18.04 -4.77 -19.89
C ILE A 53 17.48 -6.19 -20.04
N THR A 54 16.24 -6.42 -19.61
CA THR A 54 15.67 -7.77 -19.44
C THR A 54 14.93 -8.24 -20.69
N GLY A 55 14.45 -7.32 -21.55
CA GLY A 55 13.63 -7.61 -22.73
C GLY A 55 12.23 -8.19 -22.45
N ASN A 56 11.95 -8.66 -21.23
CA ASN A 56 10.68 -9.25 -20.84
C ASN A 56 9.80 -8.23 -20.07
N LYS A 57 8.66 -7.86 -20.66
CA LYS A 57 7.70 -6.91 -20.07
C LYS A 57 7.27 -7.28 -18.64
N GLN A 58 7.00 -8.56 -18.38
CA GLN A 58 6.46 -9.02 -17.10
C GLN A 58 7.49 -8.87 -15.97
N LEU A 59 8.74 -9.31 -16.22
CA LEU A 59 9.82 -9.21 -15.23
C LEU A 59 10.21 -7.76 -14.95
N SER A 60 10.21 -6.92 -15.98
CA SER A 60 10.57 -5.51 -15.86
C SER A 60 9.58 -4.70 -15.02
N VAL A 61 8.31 -5.12 -14.94
CA VAL A 61 7.32 -4.52 -14.03
C VAL A 61 7.36 -5.19 -12.66
N ALA A 62 7.51 -6.53 -12.62
CA ALA A 62 7.48 -7.28 -11.38
C ALA A 62 8.57 -6.84 -10.40
N ILE A 63 9.80 -6.58 -10.87
CA ILE A 63 10.92 -6.19 -10.00
C ILE A 63 10.67 -4.85 -9.28
N PRO A 64 10.37 -3.72 -9.96
CA PRO A 64 10.11 -2.46 -9.26
C PRO A 64 8.88 -2.53 -8.36
N VAL A 65 7.83 -3.25 -8.78
CA VAL A 65 6.65 -3.49 -7.93
C VAL A 65 7.01 -4.31 -6.69
N LEU A 66 7.85 -5.33 -6.83
CA LEU A 66 8.35 -6.14 -5.71
C LEU A 66 9.20 -5.31 -4.75
N VAL A 67 10.03 -4.39 -5.25
CA VAL A 67 10.81 -3.48 -4.40
C VAL A 67 9.87 -2.61 -3.56
N VAL A 68 8.82 -2.04 -4.17
CA VAL A 68 7.81 -1.28 -3.42
C VAL A 68 7.10 -2.14 -2.37
N LEU A 69 6.73 -3.38 -2.73
CA LEU A 69 6.13 -4.33 -1.81
C LEU A 69 7.05 -4.62 -0.61
N LEU A 70 8.34 -4.84 -0.85
CA LEU A 70 9.32 -5.09 0.21
C LEU A 70 9.50 -3.88 1.14
N VAL A 71 9.57 -2.67 0.57
CA VAL A 71 9.62 -1.43 1.35
C VAL A 71 8.38 -1.30 2.24
N PHE A 72 7.20 -1.56 1.68
CA PHE A 72 5.97 -1.54 2.45
C PHE A 72 5.92 -2.60 3.54
N ILE A 73 6.32 -3.85 3.26
CA ILE A 73 6.37 -4.92 4.26
C ILE A 73 7.27 -4.51 5.43
N PHE A 74 8.43 -3.92 5.13
CA PHE A 74 9.36 -3.47 6.15
C PHE A 74 8.75 -2.39 7.06
N ILE A 75 8.09 -1.39 6.46
CA ILE A 75 7.34 -0.36 7.18
C ILE A 75 6.21 -0.99 8.02
N PHE A 76 5.47 -1.93 7.42
CA PHE A 76 4.35 -2.63 8.03
C PHE A 76 4.74 -3.46 9.26
N LEU A 77 5.86 -4.18 9.19
CA LEU A 77 6.42 -4.89 10.34
C LEU A 77 6.76 -3.93 11.48
N GLY A 78 7.29 -2.74 11.17
CA GLY A 78 7.55 -1.70 12.16
C GLY A 78 6.29 -1.22 12.89
N ALA A 79 5.18 -1.02 12.15
CA ALA A 79 3.90 -0.65 12.77
C ALA A 79 3.31 -1.77 13.63
N ILE A 80 3.37 -3.04 13.19
CA ILE A 80 2.94 -4.18 14.02
C ILE A 80 3.81 -4.26 15.28
N GLY A 81 5.12 -4.03 15.20
CA GLY A 81 6.01 -3.99 16.36
C GLY A 81 5.65 -2.89 17.37
N ALA A 82 5.27 -1.70 16.89
CA ALA A 82 4.79 -0.60 17.73
C ALA A 82 3.47 -0.96 18.44
N LEU A 83 2.49 -1.48 17.69
CA LEU A 83 1.24 -2.04 18.22
C LEU A 83 1.47 -3.13 19.26
N ALA A 84 2.37 -4.06 18.97
CA ALA A 84 2.75 -5.15 19.86
C ALA A 84 3.28 -4.61 21.19
N THR A 85 4.08 -3.54 21.15
CA THR A 85 4.58 -2.86 22.35
C THR A 85 3.47 -2.19 23.16
N GLU A 86 2.48 -1.56 22.51
CA GLU A 86 1.32 -1.00 23.20
C GLU A 86 0.46 -2.09 23.85
N LEU A 87 0.27 -3.22 23.16
CA LEU A 87 -0.48 -4.35 23.67
C LEU A 87 0.23 -5.00 24.86
N SER A 88 1.55 -5.19 24.83
CA SER A 88 2.28 -5.81 25.94
C SER A 88 2.25 -5.01 27.24
N ILE A 89 1.99 -3.70 27.16
CA ILE A 89 1.76 -2.82 28.33
C ILE A 89 0.36 -3.04 28.93
N LEU A 90 -0.62 -3.37 28.09
CA LEU A 90 -2.01 -3.61 28.52
C LEU A 90 -2.24 -5.03 29.05
N LEU A 91 -1.43 -6.01 28.60
CA LEU A 91 -1.50 -7.38 29.10
C LEU A 91 -0.79 -7.53 30.46
N GLU A 92 -1.40 -8.33 31.34
CA GLU A 92 -0.79 -8.67 32.63
C GLU A 92 0.52 -9.47 32.46
N PRO A 93 1.53 -9.25 33.33
CA PRO A 93 2.75 -10.04 33.33
C PRO A 93 2.48 -11.55 33.50
N GLY A 94 3.09 -12.38 32.67
CA GLY A 94 2.99 -13.85 32.75
C GLY A 94 1.93 -14.50 31.84
N GLN A 95 1.23 -13.72 31.00
CA GLN A 95 0.39 -14.31 29.95
C GLN A 95 1.26 -14.78 28.76
N PRO A 96 1.03 -15.99 28.20
CA PRO A 96 1.80 -16.52 27.08
C PRO A 96 1.72 -15.62 25.85
N LEU A 97 0.57 -14.96 25.65
CA LEU A 97 0.37 -14.00 24.56
C LEU A 97 1.26 -12.76 24.70
N ARG A 98 1.60 -12.33 25.93
CA ARG A 98 2.49 -11.18 26.18
C ARG A 98 3.93 -11.51 25.80
N GLU A 99 4.40 -12.70 26.14
CA GLU A 99 5.76 -13.17 25.82
C GLU A 99 5.97 -13.31 24.30
N GLU A 100 4.98 -13.86 23.59
CA GLU A 100 5.02 -13.99 22.12
C GLU A 100 5.03 -12.61 21.43
N ILE A 101 4.26 -11.65 21.95
CA ILE A 101 4.22 -10.26 21.46
C ILE A 101 5.53 -9.51 21.73
N GLU A 102 6.13 -9.68 22.92
CA GLU A 102 7.42 -9.08 23.28
C GLU A 102 8.56 -9.63 22.41
N GLU A 103 8.58 -10.95 22.15
CA GLU A 103 9.57 -11.58 21.27
C GLU A 103 9.44 -11.08 19.83
N PHE A 104 8.22 -11.06 19.28
CA PHE A 104 7.95 -10.54 17.94
C PHE A 104 8.34 -9.07 17.80
N SER A 105 7.94 -8.23 18.77
CA SER A 105 8.30 -6.80 18.81
C SER A 105 9.81 -6.61 18.83
N GLY A 106 10.52 -7.35 19.69
CA GLY A 106 11.98 -7.31 19.78
C GLY A 106 12.67 -7.67 18.46
N GLN A 107 12.20 -8.72 17.79
CA GLN A 107 12.71 -9.12 16.47
C GLN A 107 12.43 -8.05 15.41
N ALA A 108 11.19 -7.55 15.30
CA ALA A 108 10.82 -6.51 14.35
C ALA A 108 11.64 -5.22 14.55
N MET A 109 11.80 -4.78 15.80
CA MET A 109 12.57 -3.60 16.17
C MET A 109 14.07 -3.79 15.91
N SER A 110 14.62 -5.00 16.13
CA SER A 110 16.02 -5.30 15.83
C SER A 110 16.33 -5.27 14.33
N LEU A 111 15.42 -5.79 13.49
CA LEU A 111 15.52 -5.72 12.03
C LEU A 111 15.43 -4.25 11.59
N ALA A 112 14.49 -3.50 12.15
CA ALA A 112 14.37 -2.06 11.92
C ALA A 112 15.69 -1.35 12.26
N HIS A 113 16.23 -1.51 13.46
CA HIS A 113 17.49 -0.88 13.89
C HIS A 113 18.74 -1.36 13.13
N THR A 114 18.73 -2.54 12.51
CA THR A 114 19.88 -3.06 11.77
C THR A 114 19.89 -2.54 10.33
N TYR A 115 18.72 -2.49 9.69
CA TYR A 115 18.61 -2.14 8.27
C TYR A 115 18.26 -0.66 8.03
N LEU A 116 17.54 0.02 8.93
CA LEU A 116 17.21 1.45 8.79
C LEU A 116 18.43 2.37 8.81
N PRO A 117 19.42 2.23 9.72
CA PRO A 117 20.55 3.15 9.75
C PRO A 117 21.48 2.97 8.55
N THR A 118 21.59 1.76 8.00
CA THR A 118 22.40 1.49 6.81
C THR A 118 21.74 2.02 5.54
N LEU A 119 20.40 2.01 5.46
CA LEU A 119 19.64 2.72 4.44
C LEU A 119 19.74 4.24 4.63
N ALA A 120 19.55 4.77 5.84
CA ALA A 120 19.62 6.20 6.10
C ALA A 120 21.01 6.79 5.86
N ALA A 121 22.08 6.16 6.37
CA ALA A 121 23.45 6.64 6.21
C ALA A 121 23.96 6.52 4.77
N ARG A 122 23.63 5.43 4.05
CA ARG A 122 24.05 5.21 2.66
C ARG A 122 23.27 6.07 1.66
N TYR A 123 22.07 6.50 2.03
CA TYR A 123 21.29 7.46 1.27
C TYR A 123 21.58 8.91 1.69
N MET A 124 22.00 9.23 2.93
CA MET A 124 22.32 10.60 3.35
C MET A 124 23.43 11.24 2.50
N ASP A 125 24.42 10.46 2.06
CA ASP A 125 25.48 10.93 1.15
C ASP A 125 25.02 11.07 -0.33
N ARG A 126 23.91 10.45 -0.73
CA ARG A 126 23.32 10.56 -2.09
C ARG A 126 22.02 11.37 -2.16
N LEU A 127 21.44 11.73 -1.01
CA LEU A 127 20.22 12.52 -0.84
C LEU A 127 20.46 14.02 -1.04
N SER A 128 21.73 14.46 -1.15
CA SER A 128 22.05 15.82 -1.60
C SER A 128 21.49 16.14 -3.00
N GLU A 129 21.11 15.12 -3.78
CA GLU A 129 20.52 15.24 -5.12
C GLU A 129 19.02 14.86 -5.20
N LEU A 130 18.44 14.30 -4.13
CA LEU A 130 17.00 14.07 -4.06
C LEU A 130 16.32 15.40 -3.68
N PRO A 131 15.17 15.76 -4.27
CA PRO A 131 14.50 16.99 -3.89
C PRO A 131 14.18 16.92 -2.39
N MET A 132 14.78 17.79 -1.58
CA MET A 132 14.58 17.88 -0.13
C MET A 132 13.09 17.95 0.27
N ALA A 133 12.24 18.44 -0.65
CA ALA A 133 10.80 18.38 -0.55
C ALA A 133 10.27 16.95 -0.35
N ALA A 134 10.83 15.95 -1.06
CA ALA A 134 10.37 14.57 -1.02
C ALA A 134 10.66 13.86 0.31
N ALA A 135 11.87 14.05 0.84
CA ALA A 135 12.29 13.46 2.10
C ALA A 135 11.58 14.11 3.31
N SER A 136 11.36 15.42 3.26
CA SER A 136 10.71 16.16 4.35
C SER A 136 9.22 15.84 4.52
N TRP A 137 8.51 15.37 3.49
CA TRP A 137 7.13 14.87 3.64
C TRP A 137 7.07 13.39 4.04
N ALA A 138 7.96 12.56 3.49
CA ALA A 138 7.88 11.10 3.67
C ALA A 138 8.31 10.65 5.08
N LEU A 139 9.38 11.24 5.62
CA LEU A 139 9.95 10.83 6.92
C LEU A 139 9.02 11.10 8.11
N PRO A 140 8.40 12.29 8.25
CA PRO A 140 7.44 12.54 9.33
C PRO A 140 6.17 11.72 9.15
N ALA A 141 5.66 11.57 7.93
CA ALA A 141 4.48 10.75 7.67
C ALA A 141 4.70 9.28 8.04
N LEU A 142 5.89 8.72 7.74
CA LEU A 142 6.28 7.37 8.16
C LEU A 142 6.37 7.27 9.69
N ARG A 143 6.96 8.27 10.35
CA ARG A 143 7.08 8.30 11.82
C ARG A 143 5.71 8.40 12.49
N ASP A 144 4.87 9.33 12.05
CA ASP A 144 3.52 9.54 12.58
C ASP A 144 2.62 8.35 12.30
N TRP A 145 2.85 7.63 11.20
CA TRP A 145 2.14 6.39 10.88
C TRP A 145 2.57 5.23 11.79
N VAL A 146 3.87 5.07 12.03
CA VAL A 146 4.39 4.06 12.98
C VAL A 146 3.87 4.32 14.40
N THR A 147 3.70 5.59 14.80
CA THR A 147 3.24 5.96 16.15
C THR A 147 1.72 6.06 16.29
N SER A 148 0.95 6.15 15.20
CA SER A 148 -0.53 6.23 15.24
C SER A 148 -1.23 4.90 14.89
N GLY A 149 -0.46 3.84 14.68
CA GLY A 149 -0.87 2.57 14.06
C GLY A 149 -1.87 1.70 14.82
N ALA A 150 -2.69 2.24 15.73
CA ALA A 150 -3.50 1.42 16.63
C ALA A 150 -4.83 0.87 16.04
N SER A 151 -5.38 1.39 14.92
CA SER A 151 -6.79 1.08 14.57
C SER A 151 -7.13 0.72 13.12
N SER A 152 -6.23 0.87 12.13
CA SER A 152 -6.58 0.67 10.71
C SER A 152 -5.60 -0.18 9.90
N VAL A 153 -4.65 -0.86 10.56
CA VAL A 153 -3.61 -1.70 9.92
C VAL A 153 -4.17 -2.70 8.90
N PRO A 154 -5.26 -3.45 9.16
CA PRO A 154 -5.82 -4.38 8.18
C PRO A 154 -6.39 -3.69 6.93
N VAL A 155 -7.01 -2.52 7.11
CA VAL A 155 -7.60 -1.74 6.02
C VAL A 155 -6.48 -1.21 5.12
N LEU A 156 -5.43 -0.66 5.71
CA LEU A 156 -4.28 -0.15 4.97
C LEU A 156 -3.52 -1.26 4.22
N PHE A 157 -3.38 -2.44 4.83
CA PHE A 157 -2.81 -3.60 4.15
C PHE A 157 -3.63 -4.01 2.92
N THR A 158 -4.97 -3.98 3.05
CA THR A 158 -5.89 -4.29 1.96
C THR A 158 -5.79 -3.25 0.85
N GLU A 159 -5.87 -1.96 1.19
CA GLU A 159 -5.76 -0.86 0.23
C GLU A 159 -4.40 -0.89 -0.49
N PHE A 160 -3.30 -1.08 0.23
CA PHE A 160 -1.98 -1.16 -0.39
C PHE A 160 -1.84 -2.37 -1.31
N THR A 161 -2.33 -3.54 -0.91
CA THR A 161 -2.32 -4.75 -1.75
C THR A 161 -3.05 -4.48 -3.06
N VAL A 162 -4.25 -3.89 -3.01
CA VAL A 162 -5.02 -3.51 -4.19
C VAL A 162 -4.27 -2.47 -5.05
N ALA A 163 -3.63 -1.47 -4.44
CA ALA A 163 -2.82 -0.48 -5.15
C ALA A 163 -1.65 -1.13 -5.90
N VAL A 164 -0.97 -2.11 -5.29
CA VAL A 164 0.13 -2.87 -5.91
C VAL A 164 -0.36 -3.62 -7.15
N PHE A 165 -1.51 -4.30 -7.05
CA PHE A 165 -2.13 -4.98 -8.19
C PHE A 165 -2.47 -4.00 -9.32
N PHE A 166 -3.16 -2.90 -9.01
CA PHE A 166 -3.49 -1.90 -10.02
C PHE A 166 -2.26 -1.27 -10.66
N THR A 167 -1.22 -0.99 -9.88
CA THR A 167 0.05 -0.45 -10.39
C THR A 167 0.68 -1.41 -11.39
N TYR A 168 0.75 -2.70 -11.06
CA TYR A 168 1.28 -3.73 -11.94
C TYR A 168 0.55 -3.76 -13.29
N TYR A 169 -0.80 -3.80 -13.26
CA TYR A 169 -1.60 -3.80 -14.47
C TYR A 169 -1.49 -2.49 -15.26
N MET A 170 -1.46 -1.34 -14.59
CA MET A 170 -1.34 -0.04 -15.27
C MET A 170 -0.03 0.09 -16.06
N ILE A 171 1.08 -0.43 -15.53
CA ILE A 171 2.37 -0.35 -16.23
C ILE A 171 2.41 -1.33 -17.43
N ILE A 172 1.81 -2.52 -17.30
CA ILE A 172 1.78 -3.51 -18.39
C ILE A 172 0.81 -3.09 -19.52
N ASP A 173 -0.40 -2.67 -19.17
CA ASP A 173 -1.50 -2.43 -20.11
C ASP A 173 -1.72 -0.94 -20.46
N GLY A 174 -1.02 -0.03 -19.78
CA GLY A 174 -1.13 1.43 -19.97
C GLY A 174 -0.99 1.92 -21.42
N PRO A 175 -0.05 1.40 -22.23
CA PRO A 175 0.07 1.81 -23.63
C PRO A 175 -1.10 1.33 -24.53
N GLY A 176 -1.80 0.27 -24.13
CA GLY A 176 -2.89 -0.33 -24.91
C GLY A 176 -4.26 0.32 -24.66
N THR A 177 -4.47 0.88 -23.48
CA THR A 177 -5.75 1.51 -23.10
C THR A 177 -5.89 2.95 -23.60
N LEU A 178 -4.80 3.68 -23.79
CA LEU A 178 -4.82 5.03 -24.40
C LEU A 178 -5.15 5.03 -25.89
N LYS A 179 -4.97 3.91 -26.60
CA LYS A 179 -5.28 3.79 -28.03
C LYS A 179 -6.78 3.75 -28.36
N TRP A 180 -7.63 3.57 -27.35
CA TRP A 180 -9.10 3.58 -27.51
C TRP A 180 -9.74 4.88 -27.04
N ALA A 181 -8.97 5.78 -26.41
CA ALA A 181 -9.43 7.06 -25.86
C ALA A 181 -8.98 8.28 -26.70
N LEU A 182 -8.29 8.05 -27.82
CA LEU A 182 -7.86 9.02 -28.84
C LEU A 182 -8.26 8.49 -30.22
#